data_AF-A0AA47NV43-F1
#
_entry.id   AF-A0AA47NV43-F1
#
_cell.length_a   1.000
_cell.length_b   1.000
_cell.length_c   1.000
_cell.angle_alpha   90.00
_cell.angle_beta   90.00
_cell.angle_gamma   90.00
#
_symmetry.space_group_name_H-M   'P 1'
#
loop_
_entity.id
_entity.type
_entity.pdbx_description
1 polymer ?
#
loop_
_entity_poly.entity_id
_entity_poly.type
_entity_poly.pdbx_seq_one_letter_code
_entity_poly.pdbx_strand_id
1 'polypeptide(L)'
;MNKGKKRHFTESELEIVVTEVEPRREILSGPVSAGINMKRKEMNGASLIVEFSQQDTTIPAMTEKVRRELRSDENIVLCDGHGNKLVESSGTTGVAFWKQNARKIVAVPETDFKELQKRKKRRSGVTDDANLSNMEELVLAAEELPAITKALQDLGQFARANKINTIGLTDEEVASVKATFKCIICRDPMKQPVASSCCRSLVGCQLCIEQWVVHEPSCPKCRDAEFAAKMFVITGIEETVGILRDTIRD
;
A
#
# COMPACT_ATOMS: atom_id res chain seq x y z
N MET A 1 3.12 -31.08 -44.71
CA MET A 1 3.46 -30.54 -43.38
C MET A 1 4.57 -29.52 -43.56
N ASN A 2 4.24 -28.22 -43.52
CA ASN A 2 5.15 -27.16 -43.92
C ASN A 2 5.66 -26.37 -42.71
N LYS A 3 6.98 -26.10 -42.73
CA LYS A 3 7.80 -25.56 -41.65
C LYS A 3 7.35 -24.16 -41.22
N GLY A 4 7.26 -23.94 -39.90
CA GLY A 4 6.99 -22.63 -39.32
C GLY A 4 8.12 -21.64 -39.60
N LYS A 5 7.87 -20.67 -40.49
CA LYS A 5 8.72 -19.50 -40.70
C LYS A 5 8.48 -18.50 -39.56
N LYS A 6 9.40 -18.43 -38.60
CA LYS A 6 9.55 -17.24 -37.73
C LYS A 6 9.92 -16.05 -38.61
N ARG A 7 9.17 -14.96 -38.55
CA ARG A 7 9.52 -13.70 -39.23
C ARG A 7 10.20 -12.76 -38.24
N HIS A 8 11.40 -12.31 -38.63
CA HIS A 8 12.15 -11.20 -38.04
C HIS A 8 11.37 -9.89 -38.16
N PHE A 9 11.39 -9.07 -37.11
CA PHE A 9 11.13 -7.63 -37.19
C PHE A 9 12.47 -6.90 -37.08
N THR A 10 12.73 -5.99 -38.02
CA THR A 10 13.89 -5.09 -38.06
C THR A 10 13.39 -3.68 -37.86
N GLU A 11 13.54 -3.13 -36.65
CA GLU A 11 13.29 -1.73 -36.31
C GLU A 11 14.25 -1.37 -35.16
N SER A 12 14.89 -0.22 -35.27
CA SER A 12 16.07 0.19 -34.52
C SER A 12 15.74 0.54 -33.06
N GLU A 13 16.10 -0.31 -32.11
CA GLU A 13 15.96 -0.04 -30.66
C GLU A 13 17.34 0.21 -30.03
N LEU A 14 17.46 1.29 -29.24
CA LEU A 14 18.58 1.52 -28.32
C LEU A 14 18.17 1.12 -26.90
N GLU A 15 18.92 0.21 -26.30
CA GLU A 15 18.75 -0.20 -24.91
C GLU A 15 19.62 0.70 -24.01
N ILE A 16 19.13 1.17 -22.87
CA ILE A 16 19.98 1.89 -21.92
C ILE A 16 20.36 0.90 -20.82
N VAL A 17 21.66 0.65 -20.66
CA VAL A 17 22.19 -0.23 -19.62
C VAL A 17 22.81 0.66 -18.55
N VAL A 18 22.18 0.67 -17.38
CA VAL A 18 22.65 1.41 -16.20
C VAL A 18 23.44 0.44 -15.32
N THR A 19 24.76 0.56 -15.31
CA THR A 19 25.65 -0.21 -14.42
C THR A 19 26.49 0.70 -13.53
N GLU A 20 26.68 0.22 -12.30
CA GLU A 20 27.46 0.72 -11.15
C GLU A 20 28.20 2.07 -11.23
N VAL A 21 28.06 2.85 -10.16
CA VAL A 21 28.97 3.94 -9.77
C VAL A 21 29.59 3.51 -8.45
N GLU A 22 30.92 3.36 -8.38
CA GLU A 22 31.67 3.51 -7.12
C GLU A 22 33.18 3.71 -7.35
N PRO A 23 33.95 4.19 -6.35
CA PRO A 23 34.64 5.46 -6.43
C PRO A 23 36.14 5.30 -6.72
N ARG A 24 36.67 6.19 -7.56
CA ARG A 24 38.11 6.46 -7.83
C ARG A 24 38.82 5.49 -8.81
N ARG A 25 38.94 6.01 -10.05
CA ARG A 25 40.01 5.82 -11.07
C ARG A 25 40.26 4.42 -11.66
N GLU A 26 40.36 4.44 -13.00
CA GLU A 26 40.99 3.49 -13.96
C GLU A 26 40.15 2.32 -14.55
N ILE A 27 39.61 2.61 -15.74
CA ILE A 27 39.48 1.85 -17.02
C ILE A 27 39.54 0.31 -16.96
N LEU A 28 38.58 -0.40 -17.60
CA LEU A 28 38.75 -1.66 -18.41
C LEU A 28 37.42 -2.18 -19.03
N SER A 29 37.51 -3.10 -20.00
CA SER A 29 36.57 -3.37 -21.13
C SER A 29 36.27 -4.88 -21.42
N GLY A 30 35.19 -5.18 -22.21
CA GLY A 30 34.98 -6.37 -23.11
C GLY A 30 33.95 -7.47 -22.69
N PRO A 31 33.50 -8.45 -23.54
CA PRO A 31 33.39 -8.55 -25.02
C PRO A 31 31.93 -8.82 -25.56
N VAL A 32 31.80 -8.91 -26.89
CA VAL A 32 30.58 -8.87 -27.75
C VAL A 32 30.20 -10.24 -28.37
N SER A 33 28.94 -10.46 -28.80
CA SER A 33 28.57 -11.38 -29.90
C SER A 33 27.34 -10.89 -30.71
N ALA A 34 27.35 -11.10 -32.03
CA ALA A 34 26.77 -10.20 -33.05
C ALA A 34 25.75 -10.81 -34.04
N GLY A 35 25.01 -9.92 -34.73
CA GLY A 35 24.83 -9.95 -36.20
C GLY A 35 23.43 -9.55 -36.73
N ILE A 36 23.16 -9.00 -37.93
CA ILE A 36 23.84 -8.48 -39.15
C ILE A 36 22.66 -7.78 -39.91
N ASN A 37 22.63 -6.51 -40.35
CA ASN A 37 23.22 -5.96 -41.59
C ASN A 37 22.79 -4.47 -41.76
N MET A 38 23.73 -3.53 -41.68
CA MET A 38 23.68 -2.23 -42.38
C MET A 38 25.14 -1.97 -42.78
N LYS A 39 25.44 -1.87 -44.09
CA LYS A 39 26.82 -1.61 -44.52
C LYS A 39 27.19 -0.17 -44.20
N ARG A 40 27.94 -0.04 -43.10
CA ARG A 40 29.00 0.95 -42.80
C ARG A 40 28.51 2.40 -42.69
N LYS A 41 28.13 2.87 -41.51
CA LYS A 41 29.05 3.21 -40.40
C LYS A 41 28.46 2.73 -39.07
N GLU A 42 29.28 1.99 -38.32
CA GLU A 42 28.92 1.10 -37.20
C GLU A 42 28.08 1.74 -36.07
N MET A 43 26.96 1.12 -35.71
CA MET A 43 26.62 0.67 -34.33
C MET A 43 25.20 0.05 -34.33
N ASN A 44 25.14 -1.29 -34.30
CA ASN A 44 23.92 -2.08 -34.10
C ASN A 44 23.56 -2.12 -32.61
N GLY A 45 22.27 -1.95 -32.25
CA GLY A 45 21.75 -2.25 -30.91
C GLY A 45 22.60 -1.69 -29.77
N ALA A 46 22.89 -0.39 -29.84
CA ALA A 46 23.82 0.24 -28.91
C ALA A 46 23.18 0.28 -27.52
N SER A 47 23.80 -0.39 -26.55
CA SER A 47 23.55 -0.08 -25.16
C SER A 47 24.20 1.26 -24.85
N LEU A 48 23.42 2.29 -24.51
CA LEU A 48 23.97 3.54 -24.04
C LEU A 48 24.18 3.45 -22.52
N ILE A 49 25.42 3.64 -22.08
CA ILE A 49 25.74 3.76 -20.66
C ILE A 49 25.69 5.25 -20.32
N VAL A 50 24.71 5.61 -19.50
CA VAL A 50 24.50 6.98 -19.04
C VAL A 50 24.99 7.06 -17.61
N GLU A 51 26.06 7.82 -17.37
CA GLU A 51 26.51 8.12 -16.02
C GLU A 51 25.59 9.18 -15.41
N PHE A 52 25.16 9.06 -14.16
CA PHE A 52 24.30 10.08 -13.53
C PHE A 52 24.56 10.24 -12.04
N SER A 53 24.34 11.47 -11.55
CA SER A 53 24.41 11.82 -10.14
C SER A 53 23.03 11.76 -9.50
N GLN A 54 22.95 11.85 -8.16
CA GLN A 54 21.66 11.91 -7.46
C GLN A 54 20.78 13.07 -7.94
N GLN A 55 21.39 14.19 -8.35
CA GLN A 55 20.67 15.38 -8.83
C GLN A 55 20.07 15.20 -10.23
N ASP A 56 20.62 14.26 -11.01
CA ASP A 56 20.18 13.96 -12.37
C ASP A 56 18.98 13.01 -12.39
N THR A 57 18.50 12.53 -11.24
CA THR A 57 17.51 11.43 -11.15
C THR A 57 16.07 11.83 -11.41
N THR A 58 15.83 12.84 -12.25
CA THR A 58 14.52 13.23 -12.75
C THR A 58 14.36 12.80 -14.21
N ILE A 59 13.13 12.58 -14.67
CA ILE A 59 12.88 12.21 -16.07
C ILE A 59 13.43 13.27 -17.04
N PRO A 60 13.23 14.60 -16.84
CA PRO A 60 13.76 15.62 -17.74
C PRO A 60 15.29 15.66 -17.77
N ALA A 61 15.96 15.56 -16.62
CA ALA A 61 17.41 15.59 -16.54
C ALA A 61 18.04 14.37 -17.22
N MET A 62 17.49 13.17 -16.99
CA MET A 62 17.94 11.95 -17.67
C MET A 62 17.68 11.98 -19.17
N THR A 63 16.52 12.50 -19.60
CA THR A 63 16.20 12.64 -21.03
C THR A 63 17.21 13.55 -21.73
N GLU A 64 17.52 14.70 -21.14
CA GLU A 64 18.49 15.64 -21.68
C GLU A 64 19.92 15.07 -21.68
N LYS A 65 20.27 14.27 -20.68
CA LYS A 65 21.57 13.59 -20.62
C LYS A 65 21.72 12.56 -21.72
N VAL A 66 20.71 11.70 -21.87
CA VAL A 66 20.62 10.70 -22.95
C VAL A 66 20.68 11.38 -24.32
N ARG A 67 19.97 12.50 -24.51
CA ARG A 67 20.01 13.27 -25.77
C ARG A 67 21.40 13.80 -26.09
N ARG A 68 22.10 14.36 -25.11
CA ARG A 68 23.48 14.83 -25.26
C ARG A 68 24.45 13.70 -25.60
N GLU A 69 24.33 12.57 -24.92
CA GLU A 69 25.20 11.41 -25.14
C GLU A 69 24.95 10.73 -26.50
N LEU A 70 23.69 10.69 -26.95
CA LEU A 70 23.33 10.22 -28.28
C LEU A 70 23.71 11.18 -29.40
N ARG A 71 24.16 12.41 -29.05
CA ARG A 71 24.47 13.48 -30.00
C ARG A 71 23.33 13.69 -31.01
N SER A 72 22.10 13.57 -30.52
CA SER A 72 20.91 13.73 -31.36
C SER A 72 20.40 15.15 -31.30
N ASP A 73 20.16 15.73 -32.48
CA ASP A 73 19.51 17.02 -32.63
C ASP A 73 17.98 16.92 -32.48
N GLU A 74 17.44 15.70 -32.44
CA GLU A 74 16.02 15.45 -32.22
C GLU A 74 15.68 15.35 -30.73
N ASN A 75 14.45 15.72 -30.38
CA ASN A 75 13.90 15.48 -29.05
C ASN A 75 13.75 13.98 -28.82
N ILE A 76 14.16 13.54 -27.64
CA ILE A 76 14.10 12.13 -27.23
C ILE A 76 13.00 11.93 -26.20
N VAL A 77 12.35 10.78 -26.28
CA VAL A 77 11.36 10.29 -25.32
C VAL A 77 11.90 9.02 -24.68
N LEU A 78 12.02 9.02 -23.35
CA LEU A 78 12.33 7.81 -22.60
C LEU A 78 11.07 6.97 -22.39
N CYS A 79 11.18 5.68 -22.65
CA CYS A 79 10.11 4.70 -22.54
C CYS A 79 10.53 3.52 -21.65
N ASP A 80 9.55 2.81 -21.09
CA ASP A 80 9.77 1.49 -20.49
C ASP A 80 10.04 0.41 -21.56
N GLY A 81 10.36 -0.81 -21.13
CA GLY A 81 10.57 -1.95 -22.01
C GLY A 81 9.34 -2.37 -22.85
N HIS A 82 8.17 -1.78 -22.61
CA HIS A 82 6.94 -1.99 -23.38
C HIS A 82 6.61 -0.82 -24.32
N GLY A 83 7.47 0.20 -24.41
CA GLY A 83 7.28 1.37 -25.27
C GLY A 83 6.29 2.40 -24.72
N ASN A 84 6.00 2.39 -23.42
CA ASN A 84 5.21 3.45 -22.78
C ASN A 84 6.14 4.56 -22.30
N LYS A 85 5.75 5.82 -22.55
CA LYS A 85 6.52 7.00 -22.13
C LYS A 85 6.63 7.04 -20.59
N LEU A 86 7.85 7.26 -20.11
CA LEU A 86 8.10 7.55 -18.70
C LEU A 86 7.57 8.95 -18.35
N VAL A 87 6.81 9.05 -17.27
CA VAL A 87 6.21 10.30 -16.77
C VAL A 87 6.81 10.60 -15.42
N GLU A 88 7.14 11.88 -15.18
CA GLU A 88 7.69 12.32 -13.92
C GLU A 88 6.66 12.22 -12.79
N SER A 89 7.06 11.57 -11.70
CA SER A 89 6.28 11.35 -10.48
C SER A 89 7.22 11.03 -9.32
N SER A 90 6.70 11.01 -8.09
CA SER A 90 7.47 10.58 -6.91
C SER A 90 8.04 9.15 -7.03
N GLY A 91 7.44 8.28 -7.86
CA GLY A 91 7.91 6.91 -8.10
C GLY A 91 8.94 6.76 -9.22
N THR A 92 9.14 7.78 -10.06
CA THR A 92 10.10 7.78 -11.18
C THR A 92 11.26 8.75 -10.96
N THR A 93 11.24 9.47 -9.85
CA THR A 93 12.30 10.39 -9.43
C THR A 93 13.13 9.72 -8.35
N GLY A 94 14.44 9.92 -8.38
CA GLY A 94 15.36 9.35 -7.39
C GLY A 94 16.12 8.12 -7.87
N VAL A 95 17.29 7.90 -7.27
CA VAL A 95 18.26 6.84 -7.63
C VAL A 95 17.65 5.43 -7.61
N ALA A 96 16.72 5.17 -6.69
CA ALA A 96 16.10 3.86 -6.52
C ALA A 96 15.32 3.39 -7.75
N PHE A 97 14.72 4.32 -8.51
CA PHE A 97 14.02 3.99 -9.75
C PHE A 97 15.01 3.58 -10.85
N TRP A 98 16.12 4.32 -10.99
CA TRP A 98 17.09 4.16 -12.07
C TRP A 98 18.09 3.01 -11.85
N LYS A 99 18.33 2.58 -10.61
CA LYS A 99 19.26 1.49 -10.26
C LYS A 99 18.66 0.07 -10.34
N GLN A 100 17.46 -0.11 -10.88
CA GLN A 100 16.85 -1.43 -10.93
C GLN A 100 17.46 -2.30 -12.05
N ASN A 101 18.28 -3.29 -11.66
CA ASN A 101 19.05 -4.18 -12.55
C ASN A 101 18.24 -4.94 -13.64
N ALA A 102 16.91 -5.00 -13.54
CA ALA A 102 16.04 -5.69 -14.50
C ALA A 102 15.21 -4.74 -15.38
N ARG A 103 15.35 -3.42 -15.23
CA ARG A 103 14.50 -2.45 -15.93
C ARG A 103 15.13 -2.04 -17.27
N LYS A 104 14.50 -2.47 -18.37
CA LYS A 104 14.83 -1.95 -19.71
C LYS A 104 14.24 -0.55 -19.87
N ILE A 105 15.09 0.42 -20.19
CA ILE A 105 14.69 1.78 -20.58
C ILE A 105 15.11 2.00 -22.02
N VAL A 106 14.20 2.52 -22.83
CA VAL A 106 14.40 2.73 -24.27
C VAL A 106 14.32 4.22 -24.57
N ALA A 107 15.32 4.73 -25.28
CA ALA A 107 15.30 6.09 -25.80
C ALA A 107 14.84 6.09 -27.25
N VAL A 108 13.78 6.85 -27.54
CA VAL A 108 13.18 6.89 -28.87
C VAL A 108 13.05 8.34 -29.33
N PRO A 109 13.38 8.69 -30.58
CA PRO A 109 13.06 10.00 -31.14
C PRO A 109 11.57 10.32 -31.05
N GLU A 110 11.22 11.59 -30.84
CA GLU A 110 9.82 12.00 -30.66
C GLU A 110 8.96 11.70 -31.91
N THR A 111 9.56 11.76 -33.08
CA THR A 111 8.99 11.40 -34.39
C THR A 111 8.56 9.93 -34.43
N ASP A 112 9.48 9.03 -34.09
CA ASP A 112 9.25 7.58 -34.03
C ASP A 112 8.26 7.20 -32.93
N PHE A 113 8.33 7.86 -31.78
CA PHE A 113 7.37 7.64 -30.69
C PHE A 113 5.93 7.93 -31.14
N LYS A 114 5.71 9.02 -31.88
CA LYS A 114 4.38 9.37 -32.43
C LYS A 114 3.89 8.31 -33.42
N GLU A 115 4.78 7.72 -34.22
CA GLU A 115 4.41 6.65 -35.14
C GLU A 115 4.07 5.35 -34.41
N LEU A 116 4.85 4.97 -33.39
CA LEU A 116 4.58 3.83 -32.53
C LEU A 116 3.20 3.92 -31.86
N GLN A 117 2.83 5.10 -31.35
CA GLN A 117 1.52 5.32 -30.75
C GLN A 117 0.38 5.17 -31.78
N LYS A 118 0.57 5.66 -33.01
CA LYS A 118 -0.42 5.48 -34.10
C LYS A 118 -0.59 4.00 -34.47
N ARG A 119 0.50 3.23 -34.53
CA ARG A 119 0.47 1.79 -34.81
C ARG A 119 -0.18 0.99 -33.68
N LYS A 120 0.06 1.35 -32.42
CA LYS A 120 -0.60 0.75 -31.24
C LYS A 120 -2.11 0.97 -31.27
N LYS A 121 -2.57 2.18 -31.60
CA LYS A 121 -3.99 2.50 -31.80
C LYS A 121 -4.61 1.70 -32.94
N ARG A 122 -3.92 1.55 -34.07
CA ARG A 122 -4.40 0.77 -35.22
C ARG A 122 -4.52 -0.74 -34.93
N ARG A 123 -3.62 -1.30 -34.13
CA ARG A 123 -3.70 -2.71 -33.69
C ARG A 123 -4.83 -2.94 -32.67
N SER A 124 -5.22 -1.93 -31.92
CA SER A 124 -6.34 -1.98 -30.98
C SER A 124 -7.72 -1.92 -31.65
N GLY A 125 -7.81 -1.52 -32.93
CA GLY A 125 -9.07 -1.35 -33.66
C GLY A 125 -9.70 -2.63 -34.22
N VAL A 126 -9.24 -3.83 -33.82
CA VAL A 126 -9.80 -5.12 -34.29
C VAL A 126 -10.74 -5.74 -33.23
N THR A 127 -10.94 -5.10 -32.08
CA THR A 127 -11.84 -5.56 -31.00
C THR A 127 -12.58 -4.37 -30.37
N ASP A 128 -13.38 -3.66 -31.16
CA ASP A 128 -14.11 -2.46 -30.67
C ASP A 128 -15.48 -2.76 -30.03
N ASP A 129 -16.04 -3.95 -30.19
CA ASP A 129 -17.39 -4.25 -29.65
C ASP A 129 -17.37 -4.62 -28.15
N ALA A 130 -16.29 -5.25 -27.66
CA ALA A 130 -16.17 -5.66 -26.24
C ALA A 130 -15.66 -4.54 -25.32
N ASN A 131 -15.08 -3.47 -25.86
CA ASN A 131 -14.56 -2.35 -25.07
C ASN A 131 -15.60 -1.24 -24.86
N LEU A 132 -16.61 -1.12 -25.74
CA LEU A 132 -17.73 -0.21 -25.55
C LEU A 132 -18.63 -0.66 -24.38
N SER A 133 -18.93 -1.96 -24.29
CA SER A 133 -19.67 -2.52 -23.15
C SER A 133 -18.94 -2.31 -21.81
N ASN A 134 -17.61 -2.48 -21.80
CA ASN A 134 -16.80 -2.25 -20.61
C ASN A 134 -16.66 -0.76 -20.28
N MET A 135 -16.68 0.14 -21.26
CA MET A 135 -16.70 1.59 -21.02
C MET A 135 -18.04 2.06 -20.46
N GLU A 136 -19.16 1.57 -20.97
CA GLU A 136 -20.48 1.89 -20.40
C GLU A 136 -20.60 1.40 -18.96
N GLU A 137 -20.12 0.19 -18.66
CA GLU A 137 -20.07 -0.32 -17.28
C GLU A 137 -19.15 0.53 -16.38
N LEU A 138 -17.99 0.97 -16.90
CA LEU A 138 -17.07 1.88 -16.19
C LEU A 138 -17.65 3.28 -15.99
N VAL A 139 -18.43 3.80 -16.96
CA VAL A 139 -19.09 5.10 -16.85
C VAL A 139 -20.20 5.04 -15.81
N LEU A 140 -21.03 3.99 -15.83
CA LEU A 140 -22.06 3.76 -14.82
C LEU A 140 -21.47 3.60 -13.41
N ALA A 141 -20.37 2.85 -13.26
CA ALA A 141 -19.67 2.75 -11.98
C ALA A 141 -19.02 4.09 -11.56
N ALA A 142 -18.55 4.90 -12.52
CA ALA A 142 -17.97 6.21 -12.25
C ALA A 142 -19.01 7.27 -11.84
N GLU A 143 -20.27 7.12 -12.24
CA GLU A 143 -21.37 7.98 -11.78
C GLU A 143 -21.68 7.81 -10.29
N GLU A 144 -21.36 6.65 -9.70
CA GLU A 144 -21.52 6.40 -8.26
C GLU A 144 -20.35 6.92 -7.42
N LEU A 145 -19.18 7.13 -8.00
CA LEU A 145 -17.98 7.61 -7.29
C LEU A 145 -18.14 8.98 -6.62
N PRO A 146 -18.78 9.99 -7.25
CA PRO A 146 -19.08 11.26 -6.59
C PRO A 146 -19.97 11.09 -5.36
N ALA A 147 -20.95 10.18 -5.40
CA ALA A 147 -21.82 9.90 -4.27
C ALA A 147 -21.06 9.22 -3.12
N ILE A 148 -20.20 8.25 -3.43
CA ILE A 148 -19.32 7.58 -2.45
C ILE A 148 -18.34 8.60 -1.83
N THR A 149 -17.74 9.45 -2.66
CA THR A 149 -16.78 10.48 -2.21
C THR A 149 -17.48 11.48 -1.29
N LYS A 150 -18.70 11.88 -1.63
CA LYS A 150 -19.52 12.74 -0.78
C LYS A 150 -19.88 12.06 0.54
N ALA A 151 -20.29 10.80 0.51
CA ALA A 151 -20.59 10.04 1.74
C ALA A 151 -19.36 9.95 2.67
N LEU A 152 -18.16 9.72 2.12
CA LEU A 152 -16.91 9.72 2.90
C LEU A 152 -16.58 11.10 3.47
N GLN A 153 -16.80 12.17 2.71
CA GLN A 153 -16.61 13.54 3.18
C GLN A 153 -17.61 13.90 4.28
N ASP A 154 -18.89 13.56 4.10
CA ASP A 154 -19.95 13.78 5.09
C ASP A 154 -19.66 13.01 6.39
N LEU A 155 -19.18 11.77 6.28
CA LEU A 155 -18.76 10.96 7.42
C LEU A 155 -17.55 11.58 8.14
N GLY A 156 -16.56 12.05 7.39
CA GLY A 156 -15.40 12.75 7.94
C GLY A 156 -15.77 14.07 8.61
N GLN A 157 -16.74 14.81 8.05
CA GLN A 157 -17.23 16.05 8.62
C GLN A 157 -18.07 15.78 9.87
N PHE A 158 -18.89 14.74 9.86
CA PHE A 158 -19.64 14.26 11.02
C PHE A 158 -18.72 13.85 12.17
N ALA A 159 -17.65 13.10 11.89
CA ALA A 159 -16.66 12.70 12.89
C ALA A 159 -15.94 13.91 13.52
N ARG A 160 -15.59 14.92 12.70
CA ARG A 160 -14.96 16.17 13.16
C ARG A 160 -15.92 17.05 13.96
N ALA A 161 -17.17 17.19 13.51
CA ALA A 161 -18.18 18.02 14.15
C ALA A 161 -18.61 17.46 15.52
N ASN A 162 -18.66 16.13 15.65
CA ASN A 162 -19.08 15.48 16.89
C ASN A 162 -17.95 15.26 17.91
N LYS A 163 -16.73 15.80 17.69
CA LYS A 163 -15.56 15.63 18.57
C LYS A 163 -15.52 14.23 19.21
N ILE A 164 -15.65 13.20 18.38
CA ILE A 164 -15.54 11.84 18.86
C ILE A 164 -14.06 11.67 19.26
N ASN A 165 -13.78 11.71 20.56
CA ASN A 165 -12.48 11.31 21.10
C ASN A 165 -12.39 9.79 20.99
N THR A 166 -12.23 9.28 19.77
CA THR A 166 -12.02 7.86 19.51
C THR A 166 -10.67 7.46 20.10
N ILE A 167 -10.69 6.85 21.27
CA ILE A 167 -9.57 6.09 21.80
C ILE A 167 -9.66 4.71 21.15
N GLY A 168 -8.78 4.44 20.21
CA GLY A 168 -8.62 3.09 19.67
C GLY A 168 -7.94 2.23 20.72
N LEU A 169 -8.65 1.22 21.25
CA LEU A 169 -8.05 0.20 22.11
C LEU A 169 -7.51 -0.93 21.23
N THR A 170 -6.32 -1.42 21.55
CA THR A 170 -5.78 -2.68 21.02
C THR A 170 -6.58 -3.86 21.54
N ASP A 171 -6.48 -5.01 20.87
CA ASP A 171 -7.15 -6.24 21.30
C ASP A 171 -6.75 -6.65 22.73
N GLU A 172 -5.49 -6.42 23.11
CA GLU A 172 -4.97 -6.67 24.46
C GLU A 172 -5.62 -5.76 25.51
N GLU A 173 -5.80 -4.47 25.19
CA GLU A 173 -6.48 -3.52 26.06
C GLU A 173 -7.97 -3.84 26.19
N VAL A 174 -8.64 -4.23 25.10
CA VAL A 174 -10.03 -4.71 25.13
C VAL A 174 -10.15 -5.94 26.03
N ALA A 175 -9.24 -6.91 25.90
CA ALA A 175 -9.21 -8.09 26.75
C ALA A 175 -9.00 -7.73 28.24
N SER A 176 -8.15 -6.75 28.52
CA SER A 176 -7.91 -6.24 29.89
C SER A 176 -9.16 -5.57 30.49
N VAL A 177 -9.85 -4.73 29.71
CA VAL A 177 -11.11 -4.09 30.12
C VAL A 177 -12.19 -5.14 30.38
N LYS A 178 -12.35 -6.12 29.47
CA LYS A 178 -13.25 -7.26 29.64
C LYS A 178 -12.95 -8.02 30.93
N ALA A 179 -11.71 -8.42 31.15
CA ALA A 179 -11.31 -9.18 32.34
C ALA A 179 -11.55 -8.41 33.65
N THR A 180 -11.46 -7.08 33.62
CA THR A 180 -11.62 -6.23 34.81
C THR A 180 -13.09 -6.03 35.19
N PHE A 181 -13.97 -5.74 34.22
CA PHE A 181 -15.36 -5.34 34.48
C PHE A 181 -16.41 -6.42 34.23
N LYS A 182 -16.00 -7.63 33.84
CA LYS A 182 -16.90 -8.79 33.67
C LYS A 182 -17.12 -9.49 35.00
N CYS A 183 -18.39 -9.67 35.37
CA CYS A 183 -18.78 -10.37 36.59
C CYS A 183 -18.35 -11.84 36.54
N ILE A 184 -17.67 -12.35 37.59
CA ILE A 184 -17.22 -13.75 37.62
C ILE A 184 -18.38 -14.77 37.68
N ILE A 185 -19.56 -14.32 38.14
CA ILE A 185 -20.75 -15.16 38.32
C ILE A 185 -21.61 -15.13 37.06
N CYS A 186 -22.19 -13.98 36.70
CA CYS A 186 -23.12 -13.89 35.58
C CYS A 186 -22.44 -13.65 34.23
N ARG A 187 -21.13 -13.39 34.20
CA ARG A 187 -20.34 -13.11 32.98
C ARG A 187 -20.78 -11.88 32.18
N ASP A 188 -21.66 -11.07 32.73
CA ASP A 188 -22.07 -9.77 32.18
C ASP A 188 -21.21 -8.62 32.73
N PRO A 189 -21.24 -7.43 32.10
CA PRO A 189 -20.71 -6.21 32.69
C PRO A 189 -21.28 -5.98 34.10
N MET A 190 -20.41 -5.71 35.07
CA MET A 190 -20.81 -5.60 36.47
C MET A 190 -21.82 -4.47 36.71
N LYS A 191 -22.97 -4.80 37.28
CA LYS A 191 -23.93 -3.81 37.82
C LYS A 191 -23.66 -3.63 39.30
N GLN A 192 -23.39 -2.40 39.72
CA GLN A 192 -22.93 -2.08 41.09
C GLN A 192 -21.75 -2.97 41.49
N PRO A 193 -20.55 -2.71 40.94
CA PRO A 193 -19.41 -3.60 41.08
C PRO A 193 -18.98 -3.76 42.55
N VAL A 194 -18.80 -5.00 42.97
CA VAL A 194 -18.24 -5.35 44.28
C VAL A 194 -16.75 -5.59 44.13
N ALA A 195 -15.95 -4.94 44.98
CA ALA A 195 -14.53 -5.20 45.13
C ALA A 195 -14.25 -5.88 46.46
N SER A 196 -13.06 -6.48 46.56
CA SER A 196 -12.59 -7.00 47.83
C SER A 196 -11.09 -6.80 48.03
N SER A 197 -10.69 -6.60 49.28
CA SER A 197 -9.28 -6.49 49.67
C SER A 197 -8.53 -7.82 49.61
N CYS A 198 -9.22 -8.97 49.64
CA CYS A 198 -8.58 -10.30 49.62
C CYS A 198 -7.83 -10.58 48.31
N CYS A 199 -8.42 -10.17 47.18
CA CYS A 199 -7.85 -10.32 45.84
C CYS A 199 -7.51 -8.98 45.18
N ARG A 200 -7.73 -7.86 45.91
CA ARG A 200 -7.47 -6.49 45.46
C ARG A 200 -8.06 -6.19 44.08
N SER A 201 -9.28 -6.64 43.82
CA SER A 201 -9.89 -6.52 42.50
C SER A 201 -11.41 -6.48 42.55
N LEU A 202 -12.02 -6.05 41.42
CA LEU A 202 -13.44 -6.22 41.16
C LEU A 202 -13.77 -7.72 41.03
N VAL A 203 -14.89 -8.12 41.61
CA VAL A 203 -15.30 -9.53 41.74
C VAL A 203 -16.57 -9.81 40.95
N GLY A 204 -17.63 -9.02 41.15
CA GLY A 204 -18.90 -9.25 40.49
C GLY A 204 -19.96 -8.19 40.77
N CYS A 205 -21.16 -8.38 40.23
CA CYS A 205 -22.32 -7.54 40.54
C CYS A 205 -22.72 -7.68 42.01
N GLN A 206 -23.25 -6.62 42.61
CA GLN A 206 -23.77 -6.64 43.98
C GLN A 206 -24.72 -7.82 44.23
N LEU A 207 -25.79 -7.93 43.45
CA LEU A 207 -26.79 -8.99 43.62
C LEU A 207 -26.20 -10.40 43.46
N CYS A 208 -25.26 -10.58 42.52
CA CYS A 208 -24.62 -11.88 42.32
C CYS A 208 -23.77 -12.28 43.53
N ILE A 209 -23.05 -11.32 44.11
CA ILE A 209 -22.20 -11.57 45.26
C ILE A 209 -23.02 -11.76 46.54
N GLU A 210 -24.07 -10.98 46.73
CA GLU A 210 -25.00 -11.17 47.86
C GLU A 210 -25.62 -12.57 47.85
N GLN A 211 -26.04 -13.05 46.68
CA GLN A 211 -26.54 -14.43 46.55
C GLN A 211 -25.44 -15.48 46.79
N TRP A 212 -24.23 -15.24 46.30
CA TRP A 212 -23.10 -16.15 46.49
C TRP A 212 -22.76 -16.35 47.97
N VAL A 213 -22.58 -15.26 48.71
CA VAL A 213 -22.12 -15.29 50.12
C VAL A 213 -23.12 -15.96 51.06
N VAL A 214 -24.41 -15.99 50.70
CA VAL A 214 -25.44 -16.73 51.44
C VAL A 214 -25.17 -18.24 51.43
N HIS A 215 -24.61 -18.78 50.34
CA HIS A 215 -24.36 -20.20 50.19
C HIS A 215 -22.90 -20.58 50.45
N GLU A 216 -21.97 -19.73 50.00
CA GLU A 216 -20.53 -19.97 50.02
C GLU A 216 -19.83 -18.67 50.46
N PRO A 217 -19.42 -18.55 51.74
CA PRO A 217 -18.88 -17.29 52.26
C PRO A 217 -17.46 -16.97 51.75
N SER A 218 -16.85 -17.88 50.98
CA SER A 218 -15.51 -17.70 50.40
C SER A 218 -15.53 -16.86 49.11
N CYS A 219 -14.41 -16.20 48.81
CA CYS A 219 -14.31 -15.38 47.60
C CYS A 219 -14.48 -16.22 46.33
N PRO A 220 -15.39 -15.89 45.40
CA PRO A 220 -15.55 -16.64 44.17
C PRO A 220 -14.31 -16.56 43.24
N LYS A 221 -13.42 -15.56 43.47
CA LYS A 221 -12.21 -15.35 42.67
C LYS A 221 -10.97 -16.04 43.25
N CYS A 222 -10.68 -15.86 44.54
CA CYS A 222 -9.46 -16.40 45.17
C CYS A 222 -9.70 -17.39 46.31
N ARG A 223 -10.97 -17.67 46.65
CA ARG A 223 -11.40 -18.59 47.72
C ARG A 223 -10.98 -18.21 49.14
N ASP A 224 -10.64 -16.95 49.39
CA ASP A 224 -10.41 -16.43 50.76
C ASP A 224 -11.69 -16.59 51.59
N ALA A 225 -11.57 -17.23 52.77
CA ALA A 225 -12.70 -17.58 53.63
C ALA A 225 -13.31 -16.37 54.35
N GLU A 226 -12.60 -15.25 54.45
CA GLU A 226 -13.08 -14.02 55.11
C GLU A 226 -13.63 -13.00 54.10
N PHE A 227 -13.98 -13.44 52.89
CA PHE A 227 -14.46 -12.59 51.81
C PHE A 227 -15.66 -11.72 52.20
N ALA A 228 -16.63 -12.28 52.94
CA ALA A 228 -17.81 -11.56 53.39
C ALA A 228 -17.48 -10.32 54.24
N ALA A 229 -16.41 -10.34 55.02
CA ALA A 229 -15.97 -9.19 55.83
C ALA A 229 -15.06 -8.22 55.05
N LYS A 230 -14.51 -8.67 53.91
CA LYS A 230 -13.53 -7.94 53.10
C LYS A 230 -14.11 -7.35 51.81
N MET A 231 -15.40 -7.55 51.54
CA MET A 231 -16.07 -7.05 50.34
C MET A 231 -16.74 -5.69 50.57
N PHE A 232 -16.78 -4.86 49.54
CA PHE A 232 -17.49 -3.59 49.54
C PHE A 232 -17.96 -3.23 48.13
N VAL A 233 -19.09 -2.54 48.05
CA VAL A 233 -19.64 -2.04 46.78
C VAL A 233 -18.88 -0.78 46.39
N ILE A 234 -18.44 -0.69 45.14
CA ILE A 234 -17.88 0.53 44.57
C ILE A 234 -19.00 1.35 43.95
N THR A 235 -19.04 2.62 44.32
CA THR A 235 -19.94 3.63 43.76
C THR A 235 -19.16 4.66 42.93
N GLY A 236 -19.85 5.34 42.02
CA GLY A 236 -19.27 6.41 41.19
C GLY A 236 -18.55 5.92 39.92
N ILE A 237 -18.62 4.63 39.60
CA ILE A 237 -18.05 4.05 38.37
C ILE A 237 -19.11 3.44 37.45
N GLU A 238 -20.39 3.52 37.84
CA GLU A 238 -21.51 2.92 37.13
C GLU A 238 -21.65 3.50 35.71
N GLU A 239 -21.46 4.81 35.57
CA GLU A 239 -21.46 5.48 34.26
C GLU A 239 -20.30 5.00 33.39
N THR A 240 -19.10 4.85 33.95
CA THR A 240 -17.93 4.34 33.23
C THR A 240 -18.15 2.91 32.74
N VAL A 241 -18.66 2.02 33.58
CA VAL A 241 -19.02 0.66 33.18
C VAL A 241 -20.15 0.68 32.14
N GLY A 242 -21.07 1.66 32.24
CA GLY A 242 -22.11 1.91 31.25
C GLY A 242 -21.57 2.26 29.87
N ILE A 243 -20.56 3.13 29.81
CA ILE A 243 -19.87 3.53 28.56
C ILE A 243 -19.13 2.35 27.94
N LEU A 244 -18.47 1.52 28.77
CA LEU A 244 -17.68 0.37 28.32
C LEU A 244 -18.52 -0.89 28.06
N ARG A 245 -19.85 -0.83 28.22
CA ARG A 245 -20.74 -2.00 28.19
C ARG A 245 -20.56 -2.86 26.93
N ASP A 246 -20.52 -2.21 25.77
CA ASP A 246 -20.45 -2.90 24.49
C ASP A 246 -19.06 -3.49 24.26
N THR A 247 -18.01 -2.87 24.81
CA THR A 247 -16.66 -3.44 24.85
C THR A 247 -16.56 -4.64 25.79
N ILE A 248 -17.32 -4.65 26.89
CA ILE A 248 -17.26 -5.72 27.91
C ILE A 248 -18.07 -6.96 27.47
N ARG A 249 -19.17 -6.74 26.74
CA ARG A 249 -19.99 -7.83 26.17
C ARG A 249 -19.22 -8.52 25.03
N ASP A 250 -19.44 -9.82 24.90
CA ASP A 250 -18.90 -10.62 23.78
C ASP A 250 -19.80 -10.48 22.56
#